data_AF-A0AAN6VEA1-F1
#
_entry.id   AF-A0AAN6VEA1-F1
#
_cell.length_a   1.000
_cell.length_b   1.000
_cell.length_c   1.000
_cell.angle_alpha   90.00
_cell.angle_beta   90.00
_cell.angle_gamma   90.00
#
_symmetry.space_group_name_H-M   'P 1'
#
loop_
_entity.id
_entity.type
_entity.pdbx_description
1 polymer ?
#
loop_
_entity_poly.entity_id
_entity_poly.type
_entity_poly.pdbx_seq_one_letter_code
_entity_poly.pdbx_strand_id
1 'polypeptide(L)'
;MSLLKTVEDPEKLAAAFGLSYELQDEEVLTRTALDHALSIRNLFPELETILAKFEVVIRKRWDKKTEEARKGVLKQAWPDMPPLHRPDLSHLREGSENGACRRCFLYPHINVEDLIKGKTFLRLLNSRGRNEPAAFALLDLDALQIGLRSKQFPFAFIPKFMGFWKNVPSEYGLIYCKSGHELFVTRTILGGRHPAASDGMLVIEVQARILTFLRDCCRIILHDRLSEIDDDKMPVGPVPEALPAHDEPADSLVWEALQRPYRAPGDTVDLQKMLDQAKAALEEAQEHVWALREDPSYFATAVTDWKDHSVALFKDFLGRHHADVDLPQKGFLTVRLLAMLKEAYRAVFEWEMIITLLEEFVQTQPLS
;
A
#
# COMPACT_ATOMS: atom_id res chain seq x y z
N MET A 1 26.42 11.37 8.64
CA MET A 1 27.36 11.29 7.50
C MET A 1 28.28 10.06 7.49
N SER A 2 28.36 9.24 8.54
CA SER A 2 29.25 8.07 8.57
C SER A 2 28.67 6.77 7.97
N LEU A 3 27.35 6.65 7.82
CA LEU A 3 26.69 5.44 7.29
C LEU A 3 26.71 5.32 5.76
N LEU A 4 26.97 6.43 5.06
CA LEU A 4 27.01 6.48 3.58
C LEU A 4 28.35 6.03 2.98
N LYS A 5 29.40 5.87 3.80
CA LYS A 5 30.71 5.36 3.35
C LYS A 5 30.86 3.84 3.49
N THR A 6 29.88 3.16 4.09
CA THR A 6 29.85 1.71 4.28
C THR A 6 29.13 0.95 3.16
N VAL A 7 28.71 1.64 2.09
CA VAL A 7 27.95 1.05 0.97
C VAL A 7 28.88 0.51 -0.12
N GLU A 8 29.86 -0.32 0.25
CA GLU A 8 30.70 -1.04 -0.74
C GLU A 8 30.37 -2.53 -0.81
N ASP A 9 29.60 -3.06 0.14
CA ASP A 9 29.31 -4.49 0.21
C ASP A 9 27.86 -4.75 0.67
N PRO A 10 26.93 -4.98 -0.27
CA PRO A 10 25.53 -5.28 0.01
C PRO A 10 25.33 -6.54 0.86
N GLU A 11 26.21 -7.54 0.73
CA GLU A 11 26.17 -8.76 1.55
C GLU A 11 26.48 -8.44 3.00
N LYS A 12 27.53 -7.64 3.27
CA LYS A 12 27.82 -7.18 4.64
C LYS A 12 26.72 -6.33 5.21
N LEU A 13 26.07 -5.50 4.38
CA LEU A 13 24.93 -4.69 4.79
C LEU A 13 23.75 -5.58 5.22
N ALA A 14 23.36 -6.53 4.37
CA ALA A 14 22.27 -7.45 4.65
C ALA A 14 22.57 -8.38 5.84
N ALA A 15 23.79 -8.91 5.94
CA ALA A 15 24.25 -9.69 7.08
C ALA A 15 24.22 -8.88 8.38
N ALA A 16 24.62 -7.61 8.34
CA ALA A 16 24.47 -6.71 9.47
C ALA A 16 23.00 -6.63 9.87
N PHE A 17 22.06 -6.43 8.94
CA PHE A 17 20.64 -6.36 9.25
C PHE A 17 19.96 -7.71 9.59
N GLY A 18 20.69 -8.83 9.62
CA GLY A 18 20.11 -10.16 9.81
C GLY A 18 19.06 -10.49 8.75
N LEU A 19 19.28 -10.00 7.52
CA LEU A 19 18.46 -10.24 6.35
C LEU A 19 19.10 -11.32 5.51
N SER A 20 18.29 -12.20 4.90
CA SER A 20 18.77 -12.97 3.78
C SER A 20 19.04 -12.00 2.63
N TYR A 21 20.26 -12.06 2.10
CA TYR A 21 20.64 -11.36 0.90
C TYR A 21 20.56 -12.30 -0.28
N GLU A 22 19.76 -11.92 -1.27
CA GLU A 22 19.80 -12.57 -2.58
C GLU A 22 20.44 -11.59 -3.54
N LEU A 23 21.67 -11.90 -3.95
CA LEU A 23 22.33 -11.26 -5.08
C LEU A 23 21.55 -11.67 -6.33
N GLN A 24 20.55 -10.87 -6.71
CA GLN A 24 19.80 -11.12 -7.93
C GLN A 24 20.61 -10.64 -9.12
N ASP A 25 20.83 -11.54 -10.07
CA ASP A 25 21.40 -11.22 -11.36
C ASP A 25 20.54 -10.13 -12.03
N GLU A 26 21.19 -9.02 -12.41
CA GLU A 26 20.52 -7.87 -13.00
C GLU A 26 19.76 -8.24 -14.29
N GLU A 27 20.28 -9.17 -15.07
CA GLU A 27 19.65 -9.65 -16.29
C GLU A 27 18.38 -10.43 -15.97
N VAL A 28 18.44 -11.31 -14.96
CA VAL A 28 17.28 -12.07 -14.48
C VAL A 28 16.21 -11.12 -13.95
N LEU A 29 16.59 -10.16 -13.12
CA LEU A 29 15.67 -9.15 -12.57
C LEU A 29 14.98 -8.35 -13.68
N THR A 30 15.75 -7.85 -14.64
CA THR A 30 15.24 -7.05 -15.75
C THR A 30 14.28 -7.86 -16.62
N ARG A 31 14.61 -9.14 -16.85
CA ARG A 31 13.75 -10.07 -17.57
C ARG A 31 12.45 -10.35 -16.82
N THR A 32 12.52 -10.64 -15.53
CA THR A 32 11.33 -10.87 -14.70
C THR A 32 10.43 -9.64 -14.64
N ALA A 33 11.02 -8.44 -14.51
CA ALA A 33 10.28 -7.18 -14.59
C ALA A 33 9.54 -7.05 -15.92
N LEU A 34 10.22 -7.33 -17.03
CA LEU A 34 9.65 -7.27 -18.37
C LEU A 34 8.52 -8.30 -18.55
N ASP A 35 8.70 -9.53 -18.07
CA ASP A 35 7.68 -10.58 -18.16
C ASP A 35 6.40 -10.18 -17.41
N HIS A 36 6.51 -9.63 -16.20
CA HIS A 36 5.37 -9.10 -15.47
C HIS A 36 4.75 -7.88 -16.15
N ALA A 37 5.57 -6.95 -16.66
CA ALA A 37 5.08 -5.79 -17.41
C ALA A 37 4.27 -6.19 -18.64
N LEU A 38 4.78 -7.14 -19.42
CA LEU A 38 4.08 -7.69 -20.60
C LEU A 38 2.80 -8.41 -20.18
N SER A 39 2.83 -9.17 -19.09
CA SER A 39 1.63 -9.80 -18.53
C SER A 39 0.55 -8.78 -18.21
N ILE A 40 0.89 -7.69 -17.49
CA ILE A 40 -0.06 -6.62 -17.15
C ILE A 40 -0.60 -5.94 -18.41
N ARG A 41 0.26 -5.63 -19.38
CA ARG A 41 -0.13 -4.99 -20.65
C ARG A 41 -1.11 -5.82 -21.47
N ASN A 42 -1.09 -7.15 -21.31
CA ASN A 42 -2.04 -8.03 -21.97
C ASN A 42 -3.31 -8.25 -21.13
N LEU A 43 -3.15 -8.47 -19.83
CA LEU A 43 -4.26 -8.79 -18.91
C LEU A 43 -5.20 -7.60 -18.67
N PHE A 44 -4.67 -6.38 -18.60
CA PHE A 44 -5.51 -5.21 -18.33
C PHE A 44 -6.50 -4.92 -19.46
N PRO A 45 -6.09 -4.83 -20.75
CA PRO A 45 -7.05 -4.69 -21.86
C PRO A 45 -8.01 -5.88 -21.99
N GLU A 46 -7.55 -7.11 -21.70
CA GLU A 46 -8.43 -8.29 -21.66
C GLU A 46 -9.54 -8.11 -20.62
N LEU A 47 -9.17 -7.71 -19.39
CA LEU A 47 -10.13 -7.47 -18.31
C LEU A 47 -11.08 -6.31 -18.62
N GLU A 48 -10.56 -5.20 -19.15
CA GLU A 48 -11.36 -4.05 -19.57
C GLU A 48 -12.40 -4.45 -20.62
N THR A 49 -11.98 -5.24 -21.62
CA THR A 49 -12.86 -5.75 -22.69
C THR A 49 -13.96 -6.66 -22.13
N ILE A 50 -13.61 -7.56 -21.21
CA ILE A 50 -14.57 -8.43 -20.53
C ILE A 50 -15.61 -7.60 -19.78
N LEU A 51 -15.19 -6.56 -19.05
CA LEU A 51 -16.11 -5.69 -18.31
C LEU A 51 -16.98 -4.84 -19.26
N ALA A 52 -16.40 -4.29 -20.32
CA ALA A 52 -17.13 -3.54 -21.33
C ALA A 52 -18.29 -4.35 -21.93
N LYS A 53 -18.09 -5.65 -22.18
CA LYS A 53 -19.10 -6.53 -22.76
C LYS A 53 -20.07 -7.12 -21.72
N PHE A 54 -19.57 -7.55 -20.56
CA PHE A 54 -20.29 -8.47 -19.67
C PHE A 54 -20.45 -8.00 -18.22
N GLU A 55 -20.04 -6.78 -17.84
CA GLU A 55 -20.07 -6.36 -16.42
C GLU A 55 -21.47 -6.47 -15.78
N VAL A 56 -22.54 -6.11 -16.50
CA VAL A 56 -23.92 -6.27 -15.99
C VAL A 56 -24.27 -7.74 -15.73
N VAL A 57 -23.82 -8.65 -16.60
CA VAL A 57 -24.05 -10.09 -16.44
C VAL A 57 -23.24 -10.62 -15.26
N ILE A 58 -21.98 -10.22 -15.13
CA ILE A 58 -21.09 -10.60 -14.03
C ILE A 58 -21.70 -10.16 -12.69
N ARG A 59 -22.12 -8.90 -12.56
CA ARG A 59 -22.75 -8.35 -11.35
C ARG A 59 -24.00 -9.13 -10.97
N LYS A 60 -24.93 -9.33 -11.92
CA LYS A 60 -26.17 -10.10 -11.70
C LYS A 60 -25.90 -11.54 -11.27
N ARG A 61 -24.88 -12.20 -11.86
CA ARG A 61 -24.52 -13.57 -11.49
C ARG A 61 -23.85 -13.65 -10.13
N TRP A 62 -22.98 -12.69 -9.82
CA TRP A 62 -22.33 -12.62 -8.51
C TRP A 62 -23.35 -12.38 -7.38
N ASP A 63 -24.31 -11.48 -7.61
CA ASP A 63 -25.36 -11.16 -6.64
C ASP A 63 -26.26 -12.35 -6.32
N LYS A 64 -26.48 -13.24 -7.30
CA LYS A 64 -27.26 -14.48 -7.13
C LYS A 64 -26.49 -15.61 -6.46
N LYS A 65 -25.16 -15.54 -6.31
CA LYS A 65 -24.35 -16.59 -5.69
C LYS A 65 -24.42 -16.49 -4.16
N THR A 66 -24.60 -17.63 -3.50
CA THR A 66 -24.40 -17.78 -2.05
C THR A 66 -22.93 -17.58 -1.68
N GLU A 67 -22.63 -17.38 -0.39
CA GLU A 67 -21.25 -17.23 0.08
C GLU A 67 -20.37 -18.44 -0.27
N GLU A 68 -20.90 -19.67 -0.16
CA GLU A 68 -20.19 -20.90 -0.55
C GLU A 68 -19.89 -20.92 -2.05
N ALA A 69 -20.85 -20.50 -2.88
CA ALA A 69 -20.65 -20.42 -4.32
C ALA A 69 -19.65 -19.32 -4.70
N ARG A 70 -19.65 -18.18 -4.00
CA ARG A 70 -18.63 -17.11 -4.17
C ARG A 70 -17.26 -17.63 -3.78
N LYS A 71 -17.13 -18.29 -2.63
CA LYS A 71 -15.90 -18.95 -2.18
C LYS A 71 -15.40 -19.98 -3.19
N GLY A 72 -16.29 -20.74 -3.81
CA GLY A 72 -15.96 -21.67 -4.90
C GLY A 72 -15.30 -20.97 -6.10
N VAL A 73 -15.87 -19.85 -6.56
CA VAL A 73 -15.28 -19.04 -7.64
C VAL A 73 -13.89 -18.51 -7.25
N LEU A 74 -13.78 -17.91 -6.06
CA LEU A 74 -12.53 -17.33 -5.58
C LEU A 74 -11.42 -18.38 -5.47
N LYS A 75 -11.72 -19.55 -4.90
CA LYS A 75 -10.76 -20.65 -4.76
C LYS A 75 -10.42 -21.32 -6.09
N GLN A 76 -11.33 -21.33 -7.05
CA GLN A 76 -11.01 -21.85 -8.38
C GLN A 76 -10.03 -20.93 -9.13
N ALA A 77 -10.15 -19.60 -8.97
CA ALA A 77 -9.19 -18.62 -9.52
C ALA A 77 -7.89 -18.52 -8.70
N TRP A 78 -7.96 -18.79 -7.41
CA TRP A 78 -6.84 -18.74 -6.48
C TRP A 78 -6.94 -19.85 -5.43
N PRO A 79 -6.42 -21.06 -5.73
CA PRO A 79 -6.55 -22.23 -4.85
C PRO A 79 -6.05 -21.99 -3.42
N ASP A 80 -4.89 -21.34 -3.29
CA ASP A 80 -4.24 -21.07 -2.01
C ASP A 80 -4.61 -19.69 -1.43
N MET A 81 -5.83 -19.19 -1.68
CA MET A 81 -6.24 -17.87 -1.17
C MET A 81 -6.36 -17.90 0.37
N PRO A 82 -5.75 -16.94 1.09
CA PRO A 82 -5.88 -16.84 2.54
C PRO A 82 -7.34 -16.80 2.99
N PRO A 83 -7.72 -17.55 4.05
CA PRO A 83 -9.11 -17.63 4.46
C PRO A 83 -9.62 -16.39 5.22
N LEU A 84 -8.72 -15.67 5.92
CA LEU A 84 -9.07 -14.62 6.88
C LEU A 84 -8.59 -13.25 6.45
N HIS A 85 -9.26 -12.21 6.95
CA HIS A 85 -8.84 -10.81 6.84
C HIS A 85 -7.42 -10.62 7.41
N ARG A 86 -6.59 -9.84 6.69
CA ARG A 86 -5.23 -9.45 7.11
C ARG A 86 -4.37 -10.65 7.55
N PRO A 87 -4.10 -11.59 6.62
CA PRO A 87 -3.27 -12.75 6.90
C PRO A 87 -1.85 -12.35 7.32
N ASP A 88 -1.34 -11.22 6.83
CA ASP A 88 -0.07 -10.60 7.24
C ASP A 88 0.01 -10.36 8.75
N LEU A 89 -1.04 -9.80 9.36
CA LEU A 89 -1.07 -9.52 10.80
C LEU A 89 -1.18 -10.80 11.63
N SER A 90 -1.95 -11.77 11.14
CA SER A 90 -2.07 -13.07 11.81
C SER A 90 -0.72 -13.78 11.88
N HIS A 91 0.01 -13.83 10.76
CA HIS A 91 1.35 -14.43 10.70
C HIS A 91 2.39 -13.66 11.52
N LEU A 92 2.29 -12.32 11.56
CA LEU A 92 3.19 -11.52 12.39
C LEU A 92 2.96 -11.79 13.89
N ARG A 93 1.69 -11.91 14.31
CA ARG A 93 1.33 -12.18 15.70
C ARG A 93 1.77 -13.56 16.17
N GLU A 94 1.72 -14.55 15.28
CA GLU A 94 2.14 -15.92 15.56
C GLU A 94 3.67 -16.08 15.66
N GLY A 95 4.44 -15.01 15.42
CA GLY A 95 5.90 -15.05 15.49
C GLY A 95 6.51 -15.91 14.38
N SER A 96 5.88 -15.91 13.20
CA SER A 96 6.33 -16.71 12.06
C SER A 96 7.79 -16.41 11.68
N GLU A 97 8.52 -17.45 11.28
CA GLU A 97 9.88 -17.33 10.76
C GLU A 97 9.91 -16.40 9.53
N ASN A 98 11.04 -15.74 9.29
CA ASN A 98 11.20 -14.84 8.14
C ASN A 98 10.86 -15.57 6.84
N GLY A 99 9.91 -15.04 6.07
CA GLY A 99 9.52 -15.58 4.76
C GLY A 99 8.55 -16.77 4.83
N ALA A 100 8.09 -17.19 6.02
CA ALA A 100 7.20 -18.33 6.20
C ALA A 100 5.89 -18.22 5.40
N CYS A 101 5.37 -17.01 5.17
CA CYS A 101 4.26 -16.78 4.24
C CYS A 101 4.42 -15.51 3.39
N ARG A 102 5.36 -15.49 2.43
CA ARG A 102 5.54 -14.37 1.49
C ARG A 102 4.23 -13.86 0.87
N ARG A 103 3.33 -14.77 0.48
CA ARG A 103 2.02 -14.44 -0.12
C ARG A 103 1.10 -13.68 0.84
N CYS A 104 1.15 -13.97 2.14
CA CYS A 104 0.33 -13.29 3.13
C CYS A 104 0.68 -11.80 3.22
N PHE A 105 1.96 -11.48 3.05
CA PHE A 105 2.47 -10.11 3.05
C PHE A 105 2.35 -9.42 1.69
N LEU A 106 2.35 -10.17 0.58
CA LEU A 106 2.11 -9.61 -0.76
C LEU A 106 0.65 -9.24 -1.00
N TYR A 107 -0.28 -10.02 -0.46
CA TYR A 107 -1.70 -9.89 -0.77
C TYR A 107 -2.56 -9.76 0.50
N PRO A 108 -2.28 -8.80 1.40
CA PRO A 108 -2.96 -8.70 2.69
C PRO A 108 -4.48 -8.46 2.59
N HIS A 109 -4.95 -7.98 1.43
CA HIS A 109 -6.34 -7.69 1.14
C HIS A 109 -6.99 -8.68 0.16
N ILE A 110 -6.26 -9.68 -0.34
CA ILE A 110 -6.85 -10.70 -1.21
C ILE A 110 -7.10 -11.95 -0.38
N ASN A 111 -8.26 -12.02 0.25
CA ASN A 111 -8.66 -13.11 1.13
C ASN A 111 -10.13 -13.50 0.92
N VAL A 112 -10.49 -14.71 1.34
CA VAL A 112 -11.84 -15.25 1.17
C VAL A 112 -12.84 -14.46 2.00
N GLU A 113 -12.54 -14.20 3.27
CA GLU A 113 -13.44 -13.54 4.22
C GLU A 113 -13.97 -12.20 3.69
N ASP A 114 -13.12 -11.35 3.12
CA ASP A 114 -13.51 -10.02 2.66
C ASP A 114 -14.21 -10.06 1.32
N LEU A 115 -13.68 -10.85 0.37
CA LEU A 115 -14.15 -10.84 -1.02
C LEU A 115 -15.53 -11.48 -1.19
N ILE A 116 -15.95 -12.38 -0.29
CA ILE A 116 -17.32 -12.92 -0.33
C ILE A 116 -18.37 -11.95 0.20
N LYS A 117 -17.98 -10.99 1.06
CA LYS A 117 -18.91 -10.08 1.75
C LYS A 117 -19.44 -8.99 0.81
N GLY A 118 -20.77 -8.82 0.83
CA GLY A 118 -21.47 -7.72 0.14
C GLY A 118 -21.03 -7.55 -1.32
N LYS A 119 -20.62 -6.31 -1.67
CA LYS A 119 -20.13 -5.92 -3.00
C LYS A 119 -18.60 -5.84 -3.09
N THR A 120 -17.85 -6.27 -2.09
CA THR A 120 -16.39 -6.07 -2.01
C THR A 120 -15.65 -6.61 -3.25
N PHE A 121 -15.91 -7.85 -3.68
CA PHE A 121 -15.33 -8.40 -4.91
C PHE A 121 -15.68 -7.56 -6.15
N LEU A 122 -16.94 -7.12 -6.28
CA LEU A 122 -17.37 -6.30 -7.41
C LEU A 122 -16.72 -4.91 -7.40
N ARG A 123 -16.48 -4.33 -6.22
CA ARG A 123 -15.74 -3.06 -6.05
C ARG A 123 -14.28 -3.24 -6.51
N LEU A 124 -13.60 -4.28 -6.04
CA LEU A 124 -12.24 -4.60 -6.48
C LEU A 124 -12.16 -4.80 -7.99
N LEU A 125 -13.09 -5.58 -8.55
CA LEU A 125 -13.16 -5.87 -9.98
C LEU A 125 -13.38 -4.59 -10.81
N ASN A 126 -14.36 -3.77 -10.43
CA ASN A 126 -14.65 -2.52 -11.11
C ASN A 126 -13.47 -1.54 -11.00
N SER A 127 -12.92 -1.38 -9.80
CA SER A 127 -11.76 -0.51 -9.53
C SER A 127 -10.58 -0.89 -10.41
N ARG A 128 -10.14 -2.16 -10.39
CA ARG A 128 -8.95 -2.62 -11.12
C ARG A 128 -9.17 -2.80 -12.62
N GLY A 129 -10.40 -3.00 -13.06
CA GLY A 129 -10.73 -3.20 -14.48
C GLY A 129 -11.15 -1.92 -15.21
N ARG A 130 -11.37 -0.80 -14.51
CA ARG A 130 -11.73 0.51 -15.10
C ARG A 130 -10.67 1.58 -14.90
N ASN A 131 -9.58 1.27 -14.23
CA ASN A 131 -8.50 2.22 -13.94
C ASN A 131 -7.16 1.61 -14.34
N GLU A 132 -6.32 2.43 -14.98
CA GLU A 132 -4.98 2.06 -15.42
C GLU A 132 -4.15 1.46 -14.27
N PRO A 133 -3.36 0.38 -14.51
CA PRO A 133 -2.52 -0.24 -13.49
C PRO A 133 -1.57 0.76 -12.79
N ALA A 134 -1.09 1.78 -13.52
CA ALA A 134 -0.26 2.85 -12.97
C ALA A 134 -0.91 3.61 -11.80
N ALA A 135 -2.24 3.73 -11.78
CA ALA A 135 -2.96 4.42 -10.71
C ALA A 135 -2.77 3.73 -9.35
N PHE A 136 -2.58 2.41 -9.34
CA PHE A 136 -2.50 1.62 -8.11
C PHE A 136 -1.08 1.41 -7.58
N ALA A 137 -0.04 1.76 -8.34
CA ALA A 137 1.35 1.42 -7.97
C ALA A 137 1.73 1.86 -6.54
N LEU A 138 1.29 3.05 -6.12
CA LEU A 138 1.53 3.55 -4.77
C LEU A 138 0.70 2.81 -3.70
N LEU A 139 -0.58 2.52 -3.98
CA LEU A 139 -1.43 1.78 -3.05
C LEU A 139 -0.95 0.33 -2.88
N ASP A 140 -0.51 -0.28 -3.96
CA ASP A 140 0.06 -1.63 -3.95
C ASP A 140 1.36 -1.64 -3.13
N LEU A 141 2.21 -0.61 -3.23
CA LEU A 141 3.41 -0.49 -2.39
C LEU A 141 3.08 -0.24 -0.91
N ASP A 142 2.07 0.58 -0.63
CA ASP A 142 1.64 0.89 0.74
C ASP A 142 1.11 -0.36 1.45
N ALA A 143 0.38 -1.23 0.73
CA ALA A 143 -0.09 -2.51 1.26
C ALA A 143 1.05 -3.46 1.67
N LEU A 144 2.26 -3.29 1.11
CA LEU A 144 3.42 -4.14 1.40
C LEU A 144 4.23 -3.71 2.63
N GLN A 145 3.90 -2.56 3.25
CA GLN A 145 4.75 -1.94 4.29
C GLN A 145 5.02 -2.87 5.47
N ILE A 146 4.06 -3.71 5.88
CA ILE A 146 4.28 -4.66 6.96
C ILE A 146 5.30 -5.71 6.57
N GLY A 147 5.20 -6.29 5.37
CA GLY A 147 6.18 -7.28 4.89
C GLY A 147 7.58 -6.69 4.76
N LEU A 148 7.68 -5.47 4.22
CA LEU A 148 8.94 -4.73 4.09
C LEU A 148 9.59 -4.44 5.45
N ARG A 149 8.79 -4.05 6.46
CA ARG A 149 9.29 -3.71 7.80
C ARG A 149 9.53 -4.91 8.69
N SER A 150 8.87 -6.04 8.43
CA SER A 150 8.97 -7.28 9.22
C SER A 150 9.89 -8.34 8.60
N LYS A 151 10.71 -7.97 7.61
CA LYS A 151 11.72 -8.85 6.98
C LYS A 151 11.14 -10.09 6.30
N GLN A 152 9.92 -9.97 5.78
CA GLN A 152 9.21 -11.07 5.12
C GLN A 152 9.54 -11.17 3.62
N PHE A 153 10.28 -10.19 3.11
CA PHE A 153 10.84 -10.18 1.77
C PHE A 153 12.37 -10.20 1.86
N PRO A 154 13.07 -10.92 0.96
CA PRO A 154 14.52 -10.86 0.90
C PRO A 154 14.97 -9.42 0.63
N PHE A 155 16.10 -9.05 1.24
CA PHE A 155 16.66 -7.73 1.00
C PHE A 155 17.33 -7.70 -0.37
N ALA A 156 16.73 -6.99 -1.32
CA ALA A 156 17.32 -6.71 -2.62
C ALA A 156 17.72 -5.24 -2.68
N PHE A 157 19.03 -4.97 -2.82
CA PHE A 157 19.51 -3.62 -3.10
C PHE A 157 19.78 -3.47 -4.58
N ILE A 158 18.88 -2.78 -5.28
CA ILE A 158 19.04 -2.45 -6.69
C ILE A 158 19.09 -0.92 -6.76
N PRO A 159 20.25 -0.31 -7.08
CA PRO A 159 20.41 1.15 -7.13
C PRO A 159 19.78 1.76 -8.39
N LYS A 160 18.57 1.31 -8.73
CA LYS A 160 17.77 1.71 -9.88
C LYS A 160 16.33 1.94 -9.45
N PHE A 161 15.53 2.49 -10.35
CA PHE A 161 14.12 2.77 -10.12
C PHE A 161 13.27 2.03 -11.13
N MET A 162 12.07 1.66 -10.73
CA MET A 162 11.05 1.17 -11.67
C MET A 162 10.05 2.27 -11.93
N GLY A 163 9.61 2.41 -13.18
CA GLY A 163 8.57 3.39 -13.49
C GLY A 163 7.21 2.82 -13.87
N PHE A 164 6.20 3.47 -13.31
CA PHE A 164 4.80 3.15 -13.49
C PHE A 164 4.09 4.32 -14.18
N TRP A 165 4.32 4.47 -15.48
CA TRP A 165 3.75 5.57 -16.26
C TRP A 165 2.36 5.22 -16.77
N LYS A 166 1.40 6.12 -16.54
CA LYS A 166 0.04 6.00 -17.09
C LYS A 166 0.01 6.17 -18.61
N ASN A 167 0.76 7.15 -19.13
CA ASN A 167 0.61 7.60 -20.52
C ASN A 167 1.58 6.94 -21.51
N VAL A 168 2.43 6.03 -21.03
CA VAL A 168 3.43 5.35 -21.87
C VAL A 168 3.41 3.84 -21.56
N PRO A 169 2.40 3.09 -22.05
CA PRO A 169 2.24 1.68 -21.74
C PRO A 169 3.49 0.85 -22.09
N SER A 170 4.20 1.21 -23.16
CA SER A 170 5.45 0.55 -23.60
C SER A 170 6.60 0.66 -22.60
N GLU A 171 6.53 1.62 -21.68
CA GLU A 171 7.53 1.87 -20.65
C GLU A 171 7.11 1.35 -19.28
N TYR A 172 5.86 0.94 -19.11
CA TYR A 172 5.33 0.45 -17.84
C TYR A 172 6.16 -0.71 -17.27
N GLY A 173 6.64 -0.59 -16.03
CA GLY A 173 7.37 -1.64 -15.32
C GLY A 173 8.85 -1.79 -15.72
N LEU A 174 9.38 -0.92 -16.58
CA LEU A 174 10.79 -0.95 -16.94
C LEU A 174 11.67 -0.41 -15.79
N ILE A 175 12.92 -0.88 -15.74
CA ILE A 175 13.93 -0.49 -14.75
C ILE A 175 14.88 0.53 -15.38
N TYR A 176 15.15 1.64 -14.67
CA TYR A 176 15.93 2.77 -15.17
C TYR A 176 17.00 3.17 -14.17
N CYS A 177 18.16 3.56 -14.70
CA CYS A 177 19.22 4.22 -13.94
C CYS A 177 19.12 5.73 -14.14
N LYS A 178 18.82 6.49 -13.08
CA LYS A 178 18.90 7.96 -13.10
C LYS A 178 20.10 8.45 -12.29
N SER A 179 20.63 9.63 -12.65
CA SER A 179 21.76 10.24 -11.94
C SER A 179 21.36 10.69 -10.52
N GLY A 180 22.31 10.70 -9.57
CA GLY A 180 22.07 10.86 -8.12
C GLY A 180 21.22 12.05 -7.68
N HIS A 181 21.26 13.18 -8.39
CA HIS A 181 20.47 14.37 -8.08
C HIS A 181 18.99 14.23 -8.51
N GLU A 182 18.74 13.58 -9.65
CA GLU A 182 17.38 13.26 -10.08
C GLU A 182 16.72 12.21 -9.17
N LEU A 183 17.50 11.37 -8.48
CA LEU A 183 17.02 10.35 -7.55
C LEU A 183 16.34 10.97 -6.32
N PHE A 184 16.96 11.98 -5.71
CA PHE A 184 16.40 12.67 -4.56
C PHE A 184 15.16 13.48 -4.94
N VAL A 185 15.22 14.19 -6.07
CA VAL A 185 14.09 14.98 -6.59
C VAL A 185 12.91 14.07 -6.96
N THR A 186 13.15 12.94 -7.62
CA THR A 186 12.06 12.02 -8.01
C THR A 186 11.41 11.35 -6.79
N ARG A 187 12.21 10.89 -5.82
CA ARG A 187 11.70 10.25 -4.59
C ARG A 187 10.97 11.23 -3.67
N THR A 188 11.46 12.47 -3.58
CA THR A 188 10.95 13.48 -2.63
C THR A 188 9.86 14.38 -3.24
N ILE A 189 9.91 14.67 -4.55
CA ILE A 189 9.01 15.63 -5.22
C ILE A 189 7.91 14.94 -6.06
N LEU A 190 8.14 13.75 -6.61
CA LEU A 190 7.14 13.04 -7.45
C LEU A 190 6.30 11.99 -6.68
N GLY A 191 6.33 12.02 -5.34
CA GLY A 191 5.31 11.36 -4.50
C GLY A 191 5.28 9.84 -4.55
N GLY A 192 6.43 9.18 -4.69
CA GLY A 192 6.49 7.71 -4.64
C GLY A 192 6.00 6.98 -5.90
N ARG A 193 5.71 7.69 -7.00
CA ARG A 193 5.32 7.07 -8.30
C ARG A 193 6.41 6.22 -8.95
N HIS A 194 7.65 6.40 -8.51
CA HIS A 194 8.82 5.66 -8.98
C HIS A 194 9.55 5.11 -7.76
N PRO A 195 9.19 3.91 -7.28
CA PRO A 195 9.86 3.32 -6.15
C PRO A 195 11.23 2.80 -6.54
N ALA A 196 12.04 2.44 -5.53
CA ALA A 196 13.26 1.67 -5.78
C ALA A 196 12.90 0.42 -6.59
N ALA A 197 13.80 -0.03 -7.49
CA ALA A 197 13.50 -1.15 -8.36
C ALA A 197 13.13 -2.42 -7.57
N SER A 198 13.75 -2.65 -6.41
CA SER A 198 13.38 -3.73 -5.47
C SER A 198 11.91 -3.70 -5.06
N ASP A 199 11.41 -2.52 -4.69
CA ASP A 199 10.02 -2.31 -4.28
C ASP A 199 9.08 -2.38 -5.49
N GLY A 200 9.51 -1.83 -6.62
CA GLY A 200 8.79 -1.89 -7.89
C GLY A 200 8.56 -3.32 -8.38
N MET A 201 9.53 -4.22 -8.18
CA MET A 201 9.36 -5.65 -8.49
C MET A 201 8.20 -6.28 -7.70
N LEU A 202 8.03 -5.91 -6.43
CA LEU A 202 6.93 -6.41 -5.63
C LEU A 202 5.60 -5.85 -6.14
N VAL A 203 5.56 -4.56 -6.49
CA VAL A 203 4.36 -3.90 -7.04
C VAL A 203 3.91 -4.55 -8.34
N ILE A 204 4.83 -4.78 -9.29
CA ILE A 204 4.48 -5.35 -10.59
C ILE A 204 4.05 -6.81 -10.48
N GLU A 205 4.65 -7.59 -9.57
CA GLU A 205 4.20 -8.95 -9.25
C GLU A 205 2.78 -8.94 -8.67
N VAL A 206 2.50 -8.01 -7.74
CA VAL A 206 1.18 -7.87 -7.11
C VAL A 206 0.11 -7.56 -8.15
N GLN A 207 0.38 -6.59 -9.02
CA GLN A 207 -0.55 -6.17 -10.06
C GLN A 207 -0.81 -7.25 -11.09
N ALA A 208 0.24 -7.91 -11.60
CA ALA A 208 0.10 -9.03 -12.54
C ALA A 208 -0.75 -10.15 -11.94
N ARG A 209 -0.52 -10.50 -10.67
CA ARG A 209 -1.30 -11.56 -10.00
C ARG A 209 -2.75 -11.16 -9.75
N ILE A 210 -3.01 -9.94 -9.29
CA ILE A 210 -4.38 -9.43 -9.07
C ILE A 210 -5.17 -9.41 -10.38
N LEU A 211 -4.59 -8.89 -11.46
CA LEU A 211 -5.26 -8.85 -12.77
C LEU A 211 -5.56 -10.26 -13.29
N THR A 212 -4.60 -11.18 -13.15
CA THR A 212 -4.81 -12.61 -13.49
C THR A 212 -5.99 -13.18 -12.71
N PHE A 213 -6.01 -12.97 -11.39
CA PHE A 213 -7.08 -13.45 -10.51
C PHE A 213 -8.46 -12.90 -10.90
N LEU A 214 -8.55 -11.60 -11.18
CA LEU A 214 -9.81 -10.96 -11.57
C LEU A 214 -10.31 -11.46 -12.93
N ARG A 215 -9.40 -11.59 -13.90
CA ARG A 215 -9.68 -12.17 -15.22
C ARG A 215 -10.21 -13.60 -15.06
N ASP A 216 -9.53 -14.44 -14.29
CA ASP A 216 -9.93 -15.83 -14.06
C ASP A 216 -11.31 -15.91 -13.38
N CYS A 217 -11.57 -15.08 -12.38
CA CYS A 217 -12.89 -14.98 -11.75
C CYS A 217 -13.99 -14.65 -12.77
N CYS A 218 -13.75 -13.68 -13.66
CA CYS A 218 -14.69 -13.33 -14.72
C CYS A 218 -14.97 -14.52 -15.63
N ARG A 219 -13.94 -15.24 -16.09
CA ARG A 219 -14.10 -16.44 -16.93
C ARG A 219 -14.89 -17.55 -16.22
N ILE A 220 -14.66 -17.77 -14.92
CA ILE A 220 -15.41 -18.76 -14.13
C ILE A 220 -16.88 -18.34 -13.98
N ILE A 221 -17.15 -17.06 -13.72
CA ILE A 221 -18.53 -16.53 -13.64
C ILE A 221 -19.23 -16.63 -15.00
N LEU A 222 -18.50 -16.47 -16.10
CA LEU A 222 -18.95 -16.52 -17.50
C LEU A 222 -18.64 -17.86 -18.20
N HIS A 223 -18.58 -18.96 -17.45
CA HIS A 223 -18.17 -20.28 -17.96
C HIS A 223 -18.96 -20.79 -19.20
N ASP A 224 -20.21 -20.36 -19.37
CA ASP A 224 -21.09 -20.67 -20.50
C ASP A 224 -20.93 -19.71 -21.70
N ARG A 225 -20.14 -18.65 -21.55
CA ARG A 225 -19.95 -17.56 -22.53
C ARG A 225 -18.49 -17.35 -22.91
N LEU A 226 -17.63 -18.34 -22.67
CA LEU A 226 -16.19 -18.21 -22.94
C LEU A 226 -15.89 -17.89 -24.41
N SER A 227 -16.64 -18.49 -25.35
CA SER A 227 -16.50 -18.20 -26.78
C SER A 227 -16.93 -16.77 -27.16
N GLU A 228 -17.82 -16.14 -26.39
CA GLU A 228 -18.24 -14.75 -26.62
C GLU A 228 -17.23 -13.74 -26.07
N ILE A 229 -16.43 -14.12 -25.07
CA ILE A 229 -15.38 -13.27 -24.51
C ILE A 229 -14.30 -13.00 -25.55
N ASP A 230 -13.88 -14.05 -26.24
CA ASP A 230 -12.79 -14.03 -27.23
C ASP A 230 -13.27 -13.55 -28.63
N ASP A 231 -14.56 -13.20 -28.80
CA ASP A 231 -15.09 -12.66 -30.05
C ASP A 231 -15.01 -11.13 -30.10
N ASP A 232 -14.10 -10.60 -30.92
CA ASP A 232 -13.92 -9.16 -31.13
C ASP A 232 -15.14 -8.47 -31.77
N LYS A 233 -16.05 -9.22 -32.39
CA LYS A 233 -17.26 -8.66 -33.03
C LYS A 233 -18.41 -8.48 -32.05
N MET A 234 -18.30 -8.98 -30.82
CA MET A 234 -19.34 -8.79 -29.80
C MET A 234 -19.47 -7.31 -29.45
N PRO A 235 -20.69 -6.73 -29.53
CA PRO A 235 -20.91 -5.34 -29.17
C PRO A 235 -20.62 -5.10 -27.68
N VAL A 236 -20.24 -3.86 -27.36
CA VAL A 236 -20.13 -3.37 -25.98
C VAL A 236 -21.48 -3.52 -25.30
N GLY A 237 -21.48 -4.00 -24.06
CA GLY A 237 -22.68 -4.18 -23.25
C GLY A 237 -23.22 -2.84 -22.72
N PRO A 238 -24.39 -2.86 -22.06
CA PRO A 238 -24.91 -1.66 -21.41
C PRO A 238 -23.97 -1.17 -20.32
N VAL A 239 -23.84 0.16 -20.18
CA VAL A 239 -23.10 0.77 -19.07
C VAL A 239 -23.76 0.33 -17.75
N PRO A 240 -23.03 -0.33 -16.84
CA PRO A 240 -23.59 -0.76 -15.57
C PRO A 240 -23.87 0.44 -14.68
N GLU A 241 -24.92 0.34 -13.86
CA GLU A 241 -25.18 1.30 -12.79
C GLU A 241 -23.96 1.39 -11.86
N ALA A 242 -23.74 2.58 -11.28
CA ALA A 242 -22.68 2.74 -10.28
C ALA A 242 -22.91 1.77 -9.12
N LEU A 243 -21.84 1.15 -8.62
CA LEU A 243 -21.96 0.36 -7.40
C LEU A 243 -22.39 1.29 -6.26
N PRO A 244 -23.34 0.88 -5.42
CA PRO A 244 -23.73 1.72 -4.29
C PRO A 244 -22.51 2.00 -3.41
N ALA A 245 -22.39 3.26 -3.00
CA ALA A 245 -21.31 3.71 -2.13
C ALA A 245 -21.28 2.91 -0.81
N HIS A 246 -22.46 2.47 -0.35
CA HIS A 246 -22.67 1.79 0.93
C HIS A 246 -23.71 0.67 0.81
N ASP A 247 -23.47 -0.45 1.52
CA ASP A 247 -24.40 -1.58 1.59
C ASP A 247 -25.33 -1.50 2.83
N GLU A 248 -25.02 -0.65 3.82
CA GLU A 248 -25.72 -0.42 5.11
C GLU A 248 -25.46 1.04 5.58
N PRO A 249 -26.23 1.65 6.52
CA PRO A 249 -26.17 3.09 6.75
C PRO A 249 -24.78 3.50 7.23
N ALA A 250 -24.15 4.37 6.45
CA ALA A 250 -22.73 4.62 6.51
C ALA A 250 -22.45 6.05 6.92
N ASP A 251 -21.82 6.16 8.10
CA ASP A 251 -21.03 7.29 8.57
C ASP A 251 -19.91 6.79 9.51
N SER A 252 -19.36 5.59 9.25
CA SER A 252 -18.26 5.04 10.05
C SER A 252 -16.94 5.11 9.28
N LEU A 253 -15.97 5.85 9.83
CA LEU A 253 -14.57 5.86 9.37
C LEU A 253 -13.99 4.43 9.26
N VAL A 254 -14.48 3.51 10.09
CA VAL A 254 -14.08 2.10 10.06
C VAL A 254 -14.51 1.43 8.75
N TRP A 255 -15.72 1.70 8.29
CA TRP A 255 -16.20 1.18 7.00
C TRP A 255 -15.38 1.75 5.83
N GLU A 256 -15.10 3.06 5.83
CA GLU A 256 -14.24 3.69 4.82
C GLU A 256 -12.85 3.03 4.78
N ALA A 257 -12.24 2.81 5.95
CA ALA A 257 -10.94 2.15 6.05
C ALA A 257 -10.97 0.71 5.53
N LEU A 258 -12.03 -0.06 5.82
CA LEU A 258 -12.17 -1.44 5.36
C LEU A 258 -12.37 -1.55 3.85
N GLN A 259 -13.04 -0.58 3.22
CA GLN A 259 -13.31 -0.58 1.78
C GLN A 259 -12.17 0.01 0.94
N ARG A 260 -11.30 0.83 1.56
CA ARG A 260 -10.18 1.52 0.89
C ARG A 260 -9.32 0.61 -0.01
N PRO A 261 -8.95 -0.63 0.38
CA PRO A 261 -8.12 -1.49 -0.47
C PRO A 261 -8.77 -1.94 -1.78
N TYR A 262 -10.10 -1.80 -1.89
CA TYR A 262 -10.91 -2.30 -3.00
C TYR A 262 -11.45 -1.17 -3.90
N ARG A 263 -11.02 0.08 -3.67
CA ARG A 263 -11.44 1.27 -4.43
C ARG A 263 -10.30 1.84 -5.25
N ALA A 264 -10.63 2.60 -6.30
CA ALA A 264 -9.59 3.26 -7.08
C ALA A 264 -9.08 4.51 -6.35
N PRO A 265 -7.79 4.84 -6.49
CA PRO A 265 -7.25 6.06 -5.94
C PRO A 265 -7.92 7.26 -6.63
N GLY A 266 -8.50 8.14 -5.82
CA GLY A 266 -9.10 9.40 -6.30
C GLY A 266 -10.59 9.37 -6.59
N ASP A 267 -11.31 8.26 -6.31
CA ASP A 267 -12.77 8.16 -6.54
C ASP A 267 -13.58 9.27 -5.83
N THR A 268 -13.08 9.82 -4.72
CA THR A 268 -13.54 11.07 -4.08
C THR A 268 -12.43 11.68 -3.22
N VAL A 269 -11.71 12.69 -3.71
CA VAL A 269 -10.84 13.52 -2.85
C VAL A 269 -11.67 14.69 -2.36
N ASP A 270 -12.16 14.60 -1.13
CA ASP A 270 -12.85 15.70 -0.47
C ASP A 270 -11.82 16.59 0.23
N LEU A 271 -11.34 17.60 -0.50
CA LEU A 271 -10.34 18.55 0.00
C LEU A 271 -10.85 19.34 1.21
N GLN A 272 -12.17 19.58 1.29
CA GLN A 272 -12.75 20.27 2.44
C GLN A 272 -12.73 19.38 3.67
N LYS A 273 -13.13 18.11 3.54
CA LYS A 273 -13.02 17.11 4.63
C LYS A 273 -11.56 16.96 5.08
N MET A 274 -10.59 16.95 4.15
CA MET A 274 -9.17 16.91 4.50
C MET A 274 -8.72 18.16 5.27
N LEU A 275 -9.18 19.34 4.86
CA LEU A 275 -8.91 20.60 5.54
C LEU A 275 -9.50 20.62 6.96
N ASP A 276 -10.75 20.17 7.12
CA ASP A 276 -11.43 20.09 8.40
C ASP A 276 -10.71 19.10 9.35
N GLN A 277 -10.28 17.95 8.82
CA GLN A 277 -9.47 16.98 9.55
C GLN A 277 -8.09 17.54 9.96
N ALA A 278 -7.43 18.29 9.07
CA ALA A 278 -6.15 18.92 9.37
C ALA A 278 -6.29 20.00 10.45
N LYS A 279 -7.38 20.78 10.43
CA LYS A 279 -7.71 21.76 11.47
C LYS A 279 -7.96 21.10 12.82
N ALA A 280 -8.73 20.02 12.86
CA ALA A 280 -8.93 19.23 14.07
C ALA A 280 -7.61 18.67 14.62
N ALA A 281 -6.72 18.17 13.75
CA ALA A 281 -5.40 17.68 14.15
C ALA A 281 -4.48 18.79 14.67
N LEU A 282 -4.60 20.02 14.14
CA LEU A 282 -3.90 21.19 14.67
C LEU A 282 -4.41 21.55 16.07
N GLU A 283 -5.74 21.57 16.27
CA GLU A 283 -6.35 21.83 17.58
C GLU A 283 -5.87 20.80 18.61
N GLU A 284 -5.89 19.50 18.28
CA GLU A 284 -5.37 18.44 19.13
C GLU A 284 -3.88 18.65 19.46
N ALA A 285 -3.05 19.02 18.48
CA ALA A 285 -1.62 19.27 18.68
C ALA A 285 -1.38 20.50 19.59
N GLN A 286 -2.18 21.56 19.43
CA GLN A 286 -2.10 22.76 20.26
C GLN A 286 -2.55 22.48 21.70
N GLU A 287 -3.64 21.73 21.88
CA GLU A 287 -4.08 21.25 23.19
C GLU A 287 -3.02 20.37 23.85
N HIS A 288 -2.37 19.47 23.10
CA HIS A 288 -1.27 18.65 23.60
C HIS A 288 -0.12 19.52 24.12
N VAL A 289 0.34 20.51 23.34
CA VAL A 289 1.40 21.44 23.76
C VAL A 289 0.98 22.25 24.98
N TRP A 290 -0.27 22.70 25.05
CA TRP A 290 -0.81 23.40 26.22
C TRP A 290 -0.77 22.51 27.46
N ALA A 291 -1.31 21.29 27.37
CA ALA A 291 -1.36 20.34 28.49
C ALA A 291 0.05 20.00 29.01
N LEU A 292 1.03 19.84 28.11
CA LEU A 292 2.44 19.65 28.49
C LEU A 292 3.01 20.83 29.31
N ARG A 293 2.50 22.05 29.12
CA ARG A 293 2.99 23.26 29.81
C ARG A 293 2.27 23.53 31.12
N GLU A 294 0.96 23.34 31.14
CA GLU A 294 0.11 23.81 32.23
C GLU A 294 -0.34 22.69 33.20
N ASP A 295 -0.28 21.42 32.79
CA ASP A 295 -0.65 20.28 33.65
C ASP A 295 0.59 19.41 33.98
N PRO A 296 1.15 19.53 35.20
CA PRO A 296 2.27 18.71 35.65
C PRO A 296 1.99 17.20 35.64
N SER A 297 0.75 16.78 35.85
CA SER A 297 0.36 15.36 35.88
C SER A 297 0.30 14.79 34.47
N TYR A 298 -0.25 15.55 33.53
CA TYR A 298 -0.22 15.21 32.11
C TYR A 298 1.22 15.12 31.60
N PHE A 299 2.06 16.12 31.93
CA PHE A 299 3.47 16.13 31.56
C PHE A 299 4.22 14.90 32.09
N ALA A 300 4.04 14.54 33.37
CA ALA A 300 4.67 13.37 33.96
C ALA A 300 4.23 12.07 33.26
N THR A 301 2.94 11.96 32.91
CA THR A 301 2.39 10.82 32.18
C THR A 301 2.98 10.73 30.78
N ALA A 302 2.99 11.84 30.03
CA ALA A 302 3.51 11.90 28.67
C ALA A 302 5.01 11.55 28.61
N VAL A 303 5.83 12.09 29.52
CA VAL A 303 7.27 11.74 29.58
C VAL A 303 7.48 10.26 29.89
N THR A 304 6.67 9.70 30.78
CA THR A 304 6.75 8.27 31.12
C THR A 304 6.37 7.40 29.93
N ASP A 305 5.28 7.75 29.25
CA ASP A 305 4.80 7.05 28.06
C ASP A 305 5.84 7.09 26.92
N TRP A 306 6.40 8.26 26.64
CA TRP A 306 7.48 8.44 25.66
C TRP A 306 8.75 7.66 25.99
N LYS A 307 9.08 7.57 27.29
CA LYS A 307 10.21 6.78 27.77
C LYS A 307 9.94 5.29 27.56
N ASP A 308 8.79 4.80 27.98
CA ASP A 308 8.44 3.37 28.00
C ASP A 308 8.19 2.82 26.59
N HIS A 309 7.68 3.63 25.67
CA HIS A 309 7.47 3.27 24.26
C HIS A 309 8.64 3.64 23.35
N SER A 310 9.81 3.99 23.91
CA SER A 310 10.94 4.37 23.09
C SER A 310 11.52 3.18 22.33
N VAL A 311 11.60 3.30 21.00
CA VAL A 311 12.30 2.33 20.15
C VAL A 311 13.77 2.13 20.56
N ALA A 312 14.38 3.10 21.24
CA ALA A 312 15.74 3.02 21.73
C ALA A 312 15.94 1.93 22.80
N LEU A 313 14.88 1.57 23.53
CA LEU A 313 14.91 0.50 24.55
C LEU A 313 15.05 -0.89 23.93
N PHE A 314 14.70 -1.05 22.65
CA PHE A 314 14.91 -2.30 21.94
C PHE A 314 16.36 -2.41 21.51
N LYS A 315 16.89 -3.64 21.58
CA LYS A 315 18.21 -3.93 21.03
C LYS A 315 18.14 -3.84 19.51
N ASP A 316 19.20 -3.30 18.93
CA ASP A 316 19.43 -3.39 17.50
C ASP A 316 19.60 -4.86 17.07
N PHE A 317 19.66 -5.07 15.77
CA PHE A 317 19.82 -6.39 15.16
C PHE A 317 21.17 -7.07 15.49
N LEU A 318 22.15 -6.34 16.03
CA LEU A 318 23.41 -6.89 16.56
C LEU A 318 23.32 -7.16 18.07
N GLY A 319 22.12 -7.08 18.66
CA GLY A 319 21.90 -7.28 20.09
C GLY A 319 22.41 -6.13 20.96
N ARG A 320 22.78 -4.99 20.36
CA ARG A 320 23.33 -3.82 21.06
C ARG A 320 22.22 -2.85 21.42
N HIS A 321 22.38 -2.15 22.52
CA HIS A 321 21.46 -1.08 22.87
C HIS A 321 21.68 0.13 21.95
N HIS A 322 20.63 0.92 21.76
CA HIS A 322 20.81 2.25 21.17
C HIS A 322 21.74 3.06 22.08
N ALA A 323 22.66 3.85 21.51
CA ALA A 323 23.66 4.60 22.28
C ALA A 323 23.05 5.47 23.39
N ASP A 324 21.83 5.95 23.17
CA ASP A 324 21.08 6.74 24.15
C ASP A 324 20.73 5.96 25.43
N VAL A 325 20.55 4.64 25.36
CA VAL A 325 20.25 3.79 26.53
C VAL A 325 21.50 3.54 27.38
N ASP A 326 22.68 3.56 26.75
CA ASP A 326 23.96 3.45 27.45
C ASP A 326 24.35 4.74 28.19
N LEU A 327 23.59 5.84 27.98
CA LEU A 327 23.73 7.06 28.77
C LEU A 327 23.32 6.82 30.22
N PRO A 328 23.93 7.54 31.19
CA PRO A 328 23.39 7.60 32.54
C PRO A 328 21.90 7.97 32.50
N GLN A 329 21.10 7.43 33.42
CA GLN A 329 19.64 7.58 33.44
C GLN A 329 19.16 9.03 33.22
N LYS A 330 19.86 10.02 33.81
CA LYS A 330 19.56 11.44 33.59
C LYS A 330 19.76 11.88 32.14
N GLY A 331 20.81 11.43 31.47
CA GLY A 331 21.08 11.72 30.06
C GLY A 331 20.05 11.09 29.13
N PHE A 332 19.67 9.83 29.37
CA PHE A 332 18.61 9.18 28.59
C PHE A 332 17.28 9.94 28.72
N LEU A 333 16.86 10.27 29.95
CA LEU A 333 15.64 11.04 30.19
C LEU A 333 15.67 12.43 29.54
N THR A 334 16.81 13.14 29.61
CA THR A 334 16.95 14.44 28.94
C THR A 334 16.80 14.33 27.42
N VAL A 335 17.41 13.33 26.79
CA VAL A 335 17.28 13.11 25.34
C VAL A 335 15.83 12.78 24.96
N ARG A 336 15.14 11.94 25.76
CA ARG A 336 13.74 11.58 25.51
C ARG A 336 12.80 12.77 25.68
N LEU A 337 13.00 13.58 26.71
CA LEU A 337 12.23 14.79 26.96
C LEU A 337 12.39 15.80 25.82
N LEU A 338 13.62 16.02 25.33
CA LEU A 338 13.86 16.90 24.19
C LEU A 338 13.21 16.38 22.91
N ALA A 339 13.23 15.06 22.68
CA ALA A 339 12.55 14.45 21.55
C ALA A 339 11.02 14.63 21.62
N MET A 340 10.42 14.35 22.78
CA MET A 340 8.98 14.53 23.01
C MET A 340 8.55 15.99 22.73
N LEU A 341 9.25 16.96 23.33
CA LEU A 341 8.95 18.37 23.11
C LEU A 341 9.11 18.76 21.64
N LYS A 342 10.19 18.30 20.99
CA LYS A 342 10.43 18.57 19.58
C LYS A 342 9.30 18.04 18.69
N GLU A 343 8.83 16.82 18.93
CA GLU A 343 7.72 16.24 18.15
C GLU A 343 6.39 16.96 18.44
N ALA A 344 6.10 17.34 19.69
CA ALA A 344 4.91 18.10 20.04
C ALA A 344 4.84 19.45 19.30
N TYR A 345 5.93 20.24 19.33
CA TYR A 345 5.99 21.51 18.62
C TYR A 345 6.07 21.35 17.09
N ARG A 346 6.73 20.29 16.61
CA ARG A 346 6.77 19.97 15.17
C ARG A 346 5.37 19.69 14.65
N ALA A 347 4.56 18.93 15.37
CA ALA A 347 3.20 18.60 14.94
C ALA A 347 2.37 19.87 14.70
N VAL A 348 2.43 20.85 15.61
CA VAL A 348 1.76 22.16 15.42
C VAL A 348 2.24 22.84 14.13
N PHE A 349 3.56 22.97 13.95
CA PHE A 349 4.14 23.61 12.77
C PHE A 349 3.78 22.90 11.46
N GLU A 350 3.85 21.57 11.44
CA GLU A 350 3.54 20.76 10.26
C GLU A 350 2.06 20.89 9.89
N TRP A 351 1.15 20.86 10.86
CA TRP A 351 -0.28 21.03 10.59
C TRP A 351 -0.62 22.45 10.13
N GLU A 352 -0.03 23.49 10.71
CA GLU A 352 -0.20 24.88 10.22
C GLU A 352 0.23 25.00 8.74
N MET A 353 1.38 24.41 8.40
CA MET A 353 1.89 24.40 7.02
C MET A 353 0.96 23.62 6.08
N ILE A 354 0.49 22.43 6.50
CA ILE A 354 -0.44 21.62 5.71
C ILE A 354 -1.76 22.36 5.48
N ILE A 355 -2.32 22.98 6.52
CA ILE A 355 -3.56 23.78 6.42
C ILE A 355 -3.38 24.92 5.43
N THR A 356 -2.27 25.67 5.52
CA THR A 356 -1.98 26.78 4.60
C THR A 356 -1.95 26.29 3.15
N LEU A 357 -1.24 25.20 2.88
CA LEU A 357 -1.15 24.61 1.53
C LEU A 357 -2.50 24.07 1.04
N LEU A 358 -3.29 23.45 1.92
CA LEU A 358 -4.62 22.95 1.57
C LEU A 358 -5.59 24.10 1.28
N GLU A 359 -5.56 25.18 2.06
CA GLU A 359 -6.40 26.37 1.82
C GLU A 359 -6.06 27.03 0.49
N GLU A 360 -4.77 27.20 0.17
CA GLU A 360 -4.33 27.68 -1.14
C GLU A 360 -4.81 26.76 -2.27
N PHE A 361 -4.74 25.44 -2.07
CA PHE A 361 -5.17 24.47 -3.08
C PHE A 361 -6.69 24.47 -3.29
N VAL A 362 -7.48 24.56 -2.21
CA VAL A 362 -8.94 24.66 -2.28
C VAL A 362 -9.37 25.95 -2.99
N GLN A 363 -8.71 27.08 -2.71
CA GLN A 363 -9.01 28.37 -3.34
C GLN A 363 -8.63 28.46 -4.82
N THR A 364 -7.65 27.66 -5.28
CA THR A 364 -7.14 27.67 -6.66
C THR A 364 -7.83 26.68 -7.59
N GLN A 365 -8.69 25.80 -7.05
CA GLN A 365 -9.53 24.92 -7.88
C GLN A 365 -10.61 25.77 -8.60
N PRO A 366 -10.75 25.66 -9.93
CA PRO A 366 -11.88 26.29 -10.61
C PRO A 366 -13.19 25.71 -10.07
N LEU A 367 -14.13 26.58 -9.71
CA LEU A 367 -15.52 26.20 -9.39
C LEU A 367 -16.05 25.35 -10.55
N SER A 368 -16.15 24.03 -10.34
CA SER A 368 -16.73 23.08 -11.30
C SER A 368 -18.24 23.09 -11.22
#